data_AF-A0A418GRD6-F1
#
_entry.id   AF-A0A418GRD6-F1
#
_cell.length_a   1.000
_cell.length_b   1.000
_cell.length_c   1.000
_cell.angle_alpha   90.00
_cell.angle_beta   90.00
_cell.angle_gamma   90.00
#
_symmetry.space_group_name_H-M   'P 1'
#
loop_
_entity.id
_entity.type
_entity.pdbx_description
1 polymer ?
#
loop_
_entity_poly.entity_id
_entity_poly.type
_entity_poly.pdbx_seq_one_letter_code
_entity_poly.pdbx_strand_id
1 'polypeptide(L)'
;NASGINDGAAALVIMEESSALAAGLTPLARIKSYASGGVPPALMGMGPVPATQKALQLAGLQLADIDLIEANEAFAAQFLAVGKTLGFEPEKVNVNGGAIALGHPIGASGARILVTLLHAMQARDKTLGLATLCIGGGQGIAMVIERLN
;
A
#
# COMPACT_ATOMS: atom_id res chain seq x y z
N ASN A 1 8.82 -15.66 -10.44
CA ASN A 1 7.90 -15.48 -9.28
C ASN A 1 8.50 -14.52 -8.24
N ALA A 2 9.41 -13.65 -8.66
CA ALA A 2 10.05 -12.62 -7.84
C ALA A 2 10.00 -11.32 -8.63
N SER A 3 10.01 -10.17 -7.95
CA SER A 3 10.09 -8.89 -8.62
C SER A 3 11.44 -8.72 -9.33
N GLY A 4 11.44 -7.99 -10.44
CA GLY A 4 12.66 -7.64 -11.16
C GLY A 4 13.53 -6.64 -10.39
N ILE A 5 14.77 -6.47 -10.87
CA ILE A 5 15.59 -5.29 -10.59
C ILE A 5 15.25 -4.28 -11.67
N ASN A 6 14.91 -3.05 -11.27
CA ASN A 6 14.34 -2.06 -12.17
C ASN A 6 14.82 -0.66 -11.83
N ASP A 7 14.85 0.18 -12.86
CA ASP A 7 15.01 1.61 -12.75
C ASP A 7 13.65 2.29 -12.83
N GLY A 8 13.40 3.28 -11.98
CA GLY A 8 12.13 4.00 -11.97
C GLY A 8 12.04 5.06 -10.88
N ALA A 9 11.11 5.99 -11.06
CA ALA A 9 10.81 7.07 -10.13
C ALA A 9 9.29 7.25 -10.02
N ALA A 10 8.85 7.75 -8.87
CA ALA A 10 7.47 8.16 -8.62
C ALA A 10 7.46 9.36 -7.68
N ALA A 11 6.48 10.24 -7.83
CA ALA A 11 6.37 11.47 -7.06
C ALA A 11 4.96 11.64 -6.49
N LEU A 12 4.89 12.27 -5.33
CA LEU A 12 3.65 12.62 -4.63
C LEU A 12 3.79 14.05 -4.11
N VAL A 13 2.69 14.80 -4.15
CA VAL A 13 2.59 16.09 -3.47
C VAL A 13 1.71 15.89 -2.23
N ILE A 14 2.26 16.17 -1.06
CA ILE A 14 1.56 16.04 0.23
C ILE A 14 1.39 17.44 0.82
N MET A 15 0.17 17.78 1.17
CA MET A 15 -0.20 19.09 1.70
C MET A 15 -1.19 18.92 2.83
N GLU A 16 -1.24 19.93 3.71
CA GLU A 16 -2.43 20.12 4.54
C GLU A 16 -3.63 20.42 3.64
N GLU A 17 -4.79 19.81 3.93
CA GLU A 17 -6.01 19.98 3.13
C GLU A 17 -6.42 21.45 3.01
N SER A 18 -6.36 22.22 4.10
CA SER A 18 -6.68 23.66 4.11
C SER A 18 -5.76 24.45 3.16
N SER A 19 -4.47 24.13 3.13
CA SER A 19 -3.47 24.76 2.27
C SER A 19 -3.68 24.40 0.80
N ALA A 20 -4.02 23.14 0.50
CA ALA A 20 -4.35 22.72 -0.86
C ALA A 20 -5.59 23.46 -1.38
N LEU A 21 -6.64 23.55 -0.57
CA LEU A 21 -7.87 24.28 -0.93
C LEU A 21 -7.63 25.79 -1.08
N ALA A 22 -6.84 26.41 -0.19
CA ALA A 22 -6.46 27.82 -0.30
C ALA A 22 -5.65 28.13 -1.57
N ALA A 23 -4.88 27.15 -2.05
CA ALA A 23 -4.13 27.23 -3.30
C ALA A 23 -4.97 26.87 -4.55
N GLY A 24 -6.26 26.56 -4.40
CA GLY A 24 -7.15 26.16 -5.49
C GLY A 24 -6.85 24.77 -6.07
N LEU A 25 -6.15 23.92 -5.33
CA LEU A 25 -5.83 22.54 -5.72
C LEU A 25 -6.93 21.59 -5.28
N THR A 26 -7.15 20.52 -6.05
CA THR A 26 -8.08 19.44 -5.70
C THR A 26 -7.33 18.29 -5.04
N PRO A 27 -7.53 18.03 -3.74
CA PRO A 27 -6.92 16.88 -3.07
C PRO A 27 -7.45 15.57 -3.64
N LEU A 28 -6.57 14.62 -3.97
CA LEU A 28 -6.97 13.30 -4.48
C LEU A 28 -7.42 12.35 -3.36
N ALA A 29 -6.76 12.43 -2.21
CA ALA A 29 -6.98 11.53 -1.10
C ALA A 29 -6.41 12.08 0.21
N ARG A 30 -6.83 11.48 1.32
CA ARG A 30 -6.36 11.74 2.69
C ARG A 30 -5.64 10.52 3.24
N ILE A 31 -4.51 10.75 3.91
CA ILE A 31 -3.82 9.73 4.70
C ILE A 31 -4.61 9.54 6.01
N LYS A 32 -5.33 8.43 6.16
CA LYS A 32 -6.11 8.12 7.38
C LYS A 32 -5.21 7.65 8.50
N SER A 33 -4.25 6.80 8.17
CA SER A 33 -3.25 6.30 9.11
C SER A 33 -2.06 5.72 8.35
N TYR A 34 -0.94 5.56 9.05
CA TYR A 34 0.17 4.75 8.61
C TYR A 34 0.84 4.11 9.82
N ALA A 35 1.49 2.97 9.62
CA ALA A 35 2.20 2.29 10.67
C ALA A 35 3.35 1.46 10.12
N SER A 36 4.39 1.34 10.94
CA SER A 36 5.45 0.34 10.76
C SER A 36 5.23 -0.85 11.68
N GLY A 37 5.66 -2.03 11.21
CA GLY A 37 5.67 -3.28 11.95
C GLY A 37 7.03 -3.96 11.88
N GLY A 38 7.34 -4.79 12.88
CA GLY A 38 8.60 -5.53 12.99
C GLY A 38 8.37 -7.03 13.12
N VAL A 39 9.24 -7.82 12.50
CA VAL A 39 9.29 -9.28 12.56
C VAL A 39 10.75 -9.74 12.64
N PRO A 40 11.05 -10.98 13.06
CA PRO A 40 12.40 -11.51 12.96
C PRO A 40 12.95 -11.39 11.53
N PRO A 41 14.24 -11.04 11.32
CA PRO A 41 14.82 -10.89 9.98
C PRO A 41 14.67 -12.15 9.11
N ALA A 42 14.71 -13.34 9.72
CA ALA A 42 14.49 -14.61 9.03
C ALA A 42 13.07 -14.75 8.42
N LEU A 43 12.12 -13.95 8.90
CA LEU A 43 10.73 -13.89 8.43
C LEU A 43 10.42 -12.55 7.75
N MET A 44 11.43 -11.84 7.23
CA MET A 44 11.29 -10.43 6.80
C MET A 44 10.08 -10.14 5.91
N GLY A 45 9.69 -11.09 5.06
CA GLY A 45 8.54 -10.95 4.16
C GLY A 45 7.20 -10.75 4.88
N MET A 46 7.10 -11.10 6.17
CA MET A 46 5.88 -11.00 6.97
C MET A 46 5.68 -9.63 7.63
N GLY A 47 6.62 -8.69 7.49
CA GLY A 47 6.51 -7.32 8.01
C GLY A 47 5.18 -6.59 7.69
N PRO A 48 4.55 -6.78 6.52
CA PRO A 48 3.24 -6.21 6.22
C PRO A 48 2.14 -6.59 7.22
N VAL A 49 2.18 -7.79 7.81
CA VAL A 49 1.11 -8.26 8.72
C VAL A 49 0.95 -7.34 9.94
N PRO A 50 1.98 -7.17 10.80
CA PRO A 50 1.86 -6.26 11.94
C PRO A 50 1.70 -4.80 11.53
N ALA A 51 2.28 -4.39 10.39
CA ALA A 51 2.15 -3.03 9.89
C ALA A 51 0.69 -2.71 9.51
N THR A 52 0.05 -3.58 8.72
CA THR A 52 -1.35 -3.45 8.29
C THR A 52 -2.30 -3.50 9.48
N GLN A 53 -2.14 -4.46 10.40
CA GLN A 53 -2.99 -4.55 11.59
C GLN A 53 -2.95 -3.25 12.41
N LYS A 54 -1.74 -2.70 12.62
CA LYS A 54 -1.56 -1.44 13.36
C LYS A 54 -2.12 -0.24 12.60
N ALA A 55 -1.92 -0.15 11.29
CA ALA A 55 -2.47 0.95 10.48
C ALA A 55 -4.00 0.93 10.48
N LEU A 56 -4.62 -0.24 10.31
CA LEU A 56 -6.07 -0.41 10.40
C LEU A 56 -6.60 -0.03 11.79
N GLN A 57 -5.94 -0.49 12.86
CA GLN A 57 -6.31 -0.12 14.23
C GLN A 57 -6.26 1.40 14.45
N LEU A 58 -5.20 2.08 13.98
CA LEU A 58 -5.07 3.54 14.08
C LEU A 58 -6.14 4.29 13.28
N ALA A 59 -6.62 3.70 12.18
CA ALA A 59 -7.71 4.26 11.39
C ALA A 59 -9.11 3.92 11.95
N GLY A 60 -9.21 3.04 12.96
CA GLY A 60 -10.48 2.53 13.47
C GLY A 60 -11.22 1.62 12.47
N LEU A 61 -10.47 0.92 11.61
CA LEU A 61 -11.02 0.09 10.52
C LEU A 61 -10.63 -1.38 10.68
N GLN A 62 -11.35 -2.24 9.97
CA GLN A 62 -11.03 -3.63 9.74
C GLN A 62 -10.60 -3.83 8.28
N LEU A 63 -9.95 -4.96 7.98
CA LEU A 63 -9.56 -5.27 6.60
C LEU A 63 -10.77 -5.35 5.67
N ALA A 64 -11.93 -5.80 6.17
CA ALA A 64 -13.17 -5.90 5.40
C ALA A 64 -13.71 -4.53 4.93
N ASP A 65 -13.33 -3.44 5.59
CA ASP A 65 -13.70 -2.07 5.20
C ASP A 65 -12.86 -1.55 4.02
N ILE A 66 -11.75 -2.23 3.69
CA ILE A 66 -10.87 -1.83 2.61
C ILE A 66 -11.44 -2.29 1.27
N ASP A 67 -11.60 -1.34 0.34
CA ASP A 67 -12.08 -1.62 -1.01
C ASP A 67 -11.00 -2.21 -1.91
N LEU A 68 -9.79 -1.65 -1.86
CA LEU A 68 -8.65 -2.06 -2.69
C LEU A 68 -7.34 -2.08 -1.90
N ILE A 69 -6.49 -3.05 -2.25
CA ILE A 69 -5.20 -3.27 -1.61
C ILE A 69 -4.11 -3.24 -2.69
N GLU A 70 -3.06 -2.45 -2.48
CA GLU A 70 -1.79 -2.59 -3.17
C GLU A 70 -0.76 -3.11 -2.18
N ALA A 71 -0.36 -4.37 -2.36
CA ALA A 71 0.66 -5.02 -1.55
C ALA A 71 1.86 -5.38 -2.43
N ASN A 72 3.04 -4.87 -2.08
CA ASN A 72 4.24 -5.10 -2.89
C ASN A 72 4.59 -6.59 -2.99
N GLU A 73 4.74 -7.08 -4.22
CA GLU A 73 5.04 -8.47 -4.54
C GLU A 73 6.54 -8.69 -4.71
N ALA A 74 7.32 -8.53 -3.62
CA ALA A 74 8.76 -8.79 -3.68
C ALA A 74 9.05 -10.24 -4.13
N PHE A 75 8.28 -11.19 -3.57
CA PHE A 75 8.28 -12.60 -3.95
C PHE A 75 6.86 -13.15 -3.86
N ALA A 76 6.47 -14.04 -4.78
CA ALA A 76 5.13 -14.63 -4.78
C ALA A 76 4.83 -15.37 -3.47
N ALA A 77 5.79 -16.13 -2.94
CA ALA A 77 5.63 -16.85 -1.67
C ALA A 77 5.39 -15.90 -0.49
N GLN A 78 6.08 -14.75 -0.46
CA GLN A 78 5.92 -13.72 0.56
C GLN A 78 4.52 -13.08 0.45
N PHE A 79 4.12 -12.68 -0.76
CA PHE A 79 2.79 -12.10 -1.00
C PHE A 79 1.67 -13.05 -0.59
N LEU A 80 1.75 -14.33 -0.97
CA LEU A 80 0.76 -15.35 -0.60
C LEU A 80 0.72 -15.60 0.92
N ALA A 81 1.88 -15.60 1.58
CA ALA A 81 1.93 -15.77 3.04
C ALA A 81 1.25 -14.60 3.76
N VAL A 82 1.57 -13.36 3.37
CA VAL A 82 0.93 -12.16 3.93
C VAL A 82 -0.58 -12.17 3.65
N GLY A 83 -0.98 -12.42 2.40
CA GLY A 83 -2.38 -12.42 1.99
C GLY A 83 -3.20 -13.49 2.71
N LYS A 84 -2.64 -14.69 2.91
CA LYS A 84 -3.29 -15.75 3.69
C LYS A 84 -3.43 -15.38 5.17
N THR A 85 -2.44 -14.71 5.76
CA THR A 85 -2.48 -14.31 7.17
C THR A 85 -3.43 -13.16 7.44
N LEU A 86 -3.47 -12.17 6.54
CA LEU A 86 -4.37 -11.01 6.69
C LEU A 86 -5.78 -11.31 6.20
N GLY A 87 -5.95 -12.23 5.24
CA GLY A 87 -7.24 -12.54 4.62
C GLY A 87 -7.52 -11.66 3.40
N PHE A 88 -6.54 -11.48 2.52
CA PHE A 88 -6.74 -10.73 1.26
C PHE A 88 -7.74 -11.44 0.35
N GLU A 89 -8.72 -10.68 -0.12
CA GLU A 89 -9.64 -11.07 -1.18
C GLU A 89 -8.95 -10.88 -2.55
N PRO A 90 -8.79 -11.94 -3.37
CA PRO A 90 -8.08 -11.86 -4.66
C PRO A 90 -8.57 -10.76 -5.61
N GLU A 91 -9.86 -10.44 -5.56
CA GLU A 91 -10.51 -9.42 -6.37
C GLU A 91 -10.25 -7.98 -5.90
N LYS A 92 -9.72 -7.80 -4.68
CA LYS A 92 -9.40 -6.49 -4.11
C LYS A 92 -7.91 -6.16 -4.13
N VAL A 93 -7.03 -7.16 -4.24
CA VAL A 93 -5.57 -6.97 -4.13
C VAL A 93 -4.86 -6.95 -5.48
N ASN A 94 -3.99 -5.95 -5.68
CA ASN A 94 -3.14 -5.79 -6.86
C ASN A 94 -3.92 -5.91 -8.18
N VAL A 95 -5.09 -5.25 -8.25
CA VAL A 95 -6.06 -5.37 -9.36
C VAL A 95 -5.52 -4.92 -10.73
N ASN A 96 -4.38 -4.24 -10.76
CA ASN A 96 -3.67 -3.81 -11.97
C ASN A 96 -2.28 -4.49 -12.12
N GLY A 97 -2.04 -5.59 -11.38
CA GLY A 97 -0.75 -6.28 -11.31
C GLY A 97 0.20 -5.67 -10.27
N GLY A 98 1.16 -6.47 -9.80
CA GLY A 98 2.14 -6.07 -8.80
C GLY A 98 3.58 -6.10 -9.30
N ALA A 99 4.53 -6.04 -8.36
CA ALA A 99 5.96 -5.88 -8.65
C ALA A 99 6.60 -7.07 -9.39
N ILE A 100 5.98 -8.24 -9.40
CA ILE A 100 6.43 -9.37 -10.24
C ILE A 100 6.29 -9.02 -11.73
N ALA A 101 5.22 -8.30 -12.10
CA ALA A 101 4.96 -7.89 -13.47
C ALA A 101 5.54 -6.49 -13.77
N LEU A 102 5.34 -5.54 -12.85
CA LEU A 102 5.64 -4.12 -13.04
C LEU A 102 7.06 -3.73 -12.63
N GLY A 103 7.76 -4.61 -11.90
CA GLY A 103 9.09 -4.35 -11.37
C GLY A 103 9.13 -3.67 -9.99
N HIS A 104 10.32 -3.67 -9.39
CA HIS A 104 10.56 -3.15 -8.04
C HIS A 104 11.78 -2.21 -7.98
N PRO A 105 11.68 -0.97 -8.51
CA PRO A 105 12.67 0.07 -8.25
C PRO A 105 12.57 0.45 -6.76
N ILE A 106 13.47 -0.10 -5.94
CA ILE A 106 13.32 -0.19 -4.46
C ILE A 106 12.87 1.14 -3.84
N GLY A 107 13.60 2.23 -4.11
CA GLY A 107 13.30 3.54 -3.53
C GLY A 107 12.00 4.18 -4.05
N ALA A 108 11.59 3.87 -5.27
CA ALA A 108 10.38 4.44 -5.88
C ALA A 108 9.12 3.60 -5.62
N SER A 109 9.27 2.35 -5.20
CA SER A 109 8.16 1.39 -5.15
C SER A 109 7.06 1.79 -4.16
N GLY A 110 7.41 2.37 -3.01
CA GLY A 110 6.40 2.85 -2.05
C GLY A 110 5.47 3.92 -2.67
N ALA A 111 6.05 4.91 -3.35
CA ALA A 111 5.26 5.92 -4.05
C ALA A 111 4.51 5.32 -5.26
N ARG A 112 5.15 4.43 -6.04
CA ARG A 112 4.53 3.76 -7.19
C ARG A 112 3.26 2.98 -6.81
N ILE A 113 3.32 2.17 -5.75
CA ILE A 113 2.16 1.36 -5.34
C ILE A 113 1.01 2.28 -4.89
N LEU A 114 1.33 3.40 -4.24
CA LEU A 114 0.33 4.37 -3.80
C LEU A 114 -0.34 5.07 -4.99
N VAL A 115 0.44 5.52 -5.98
CA VAL A 115 -0.10 6.10 -7.23
C VAL A 115 -1.01 5.09 -7.93
N THR A 116 -0.59 3.83 -7.99
CA THR A 116 -1.37 2.75 -8.61
C THR A 116 -2.70 2.55 -7.87
N LEU A 117 -2.66 2.50 -6.53
CA LEU A 117 -3.83 2.36 -5.68
C LEU A 117 -4.82 3.53 -5.89
N LEU A 118 -4.33 4.77 -5.83
CA LEU A 118 -5.16 5.97 -5.97
C LEU A 118 -5.92 5.99 -7.31
N HIS A 119 -5.22 5.73 -8.41
CA HIS A 119 -5.85 5.69 -9.73
C HIS A 119 -6.75 4.46 -9.92
N ALA A 120 -6.42 3.31 -9.32
CA ALA A 120 -7.29 2.14 -9.33
C ALA A 120 -8.60 2.39 -8.58
N MET A 121 -8.53 3.09 -7.42
CA MET A 121 -9.68 3.48 -6.62
C MET A 121 -10.55 4.49 -7.38
N GLN A 122 -9.95 5.49 -8.02
CA GLN A 122 -10.69 6.44 -8.85
C GLN A 122 -11.40 5.75 -10.03
N ALA A 123 -10.70 4.87 -10.75
CA ALA A 123 -11.26 4.17 -11.92
C ALA A 123 -12.40 3.20 -11.57
N ARG A 124 -12.49 2.76 -10.31
CA ARG A 124 -13.48 1.78 -9.82
C ARG A 124 -14.47 2.36 -8.82
N ASP A 125 -14.46 3.67 -8.66
CA ASP A 125 -15.26 4.42 -7.69
C ASP A 125 -15.22 3.83 -6.27
N LYS A 126 -14.00 3.64 -5.75
CA LYS A 126 -13.71 3.10 -4.41
C LYS A 126 -13.20 4.16 -3.45
N THR A 127 -13.39 3.97 -2.16
CA THR A 127 -13.17 5.03 -1.16
C THR A 127 -12.02 4.70 -0.23
N LEU A 128 -11.91 3.47 0.26
CA LEU A 128 -10.89 3.06 1.24
C LEU A 128 -9.83 2.15 0.61
N GLY A 129 -8.57 2.57 0.72
CA GLY A 129 -7.43 1.85 0.16
C GLY A 129 -6.38 1.50 1.20
N LEU A 130 -5.67 0.39 0.99
CA LEU A 130 -4.53 -0.03 1.79
C LEU A 130 -3.31 -0.23 0.89
N ALA A 131 -2.21 0.47 1.19
CA ALA A 131 -0.90 0.22 0.58
C ALA A 131 0.04 -0.44 1.60
N THR A 132 0.73 -1.53 1.27
CA THR A 132 1.67 -2.18 2.21
C THR A 132 2.89 -2.83 1.56
N LEU A 133 4.03 -2.81 2.24
CA LEU A 133 5.31 -3.36 1.78
C LEU A 133 6.08 -4.08 2.88
N CYS A 134 6.76 -5.17 2.52
CA CYS A 134 7.83 -5.75 3.34
C CYS A 134 9.13 -4.96 3.15
N ILE A 135 10.01 -4.98 4.15
CA ILE A 135 11.27 -4.24 4.15
C ILE A 135 12.38 -5.16 4.68
N GLY A 136 13.53 -5.12 4.02
CA GLY A 136 14.72 -5.87 4.42
C GLY A 136 15.10 -5.63 5.88
N GLY A 137 15.58 -6.67 6.57
CA GLY A 137 15.91 -6.59 7.99
C GLY A 137 14.73 -6.81 8.94
N GLY A 138 13.55 -7.21 8.43
CA GLY A 138 12.43 -7.62 9.28
C GLY A 138 11.45 -6.49 9.59
N GLN A 139 11.26 -5.55 8.66
CA GLN A 139 10.32 -4.45 8.85
C GLN A 139 9.17 -4.55 7.84
N GLY A 140 8.09 -3.84 8.09
CA GLY A 140 7.04 -3.57 7.12
C GLY A 140 6.41 -2.22 7.37
N ILE A 141 5.74 -1.70 6.35
CA ILE A 141 5.00 -0.45 6.42
C ILE A 141 3.63 -0.63 5.78
N ALA A 142 2.62 0.02 6.32
CA ALA A 142 1.29 0.08 5.77
C ALA A 142 0.72 1.50 5.88
N MET A 143 -0.10 1.88 4.92
CA MET A 143 -0.78 3.17 4.87
C MET A 143 -2.24 2.95 4.45
N VAL A 144 -3.16 3.51 5.23
CA VAL A 144 -4.59 3.54 4.90
C VAL A 144 -4.91 4.90 4.31
N ILE A 145 -5.60 4.88 3.17
CA ILE A 145 -5.92 6.06 2.37
C ILE A 145 -7.44 6.12 2.17
N GLU A 146 -7.98 7.33 2.26
CA GLU A 146 -9.37 7.64 1.92
C GLU A 146 -9.37 8.55 0.69
N ARG A 147 -9.93 8.09 -0.43
CA ARG A 147 -10.09 8.93 -1.63
C ARG A 147 -11.07 10.06 -1.31
N LEU A 148 -10.70 11.28 -1.68
CA LEU A 148 -11.56 12.44 -1.55
C LEU A 148 -12.24 12.63 -2.90
N ASN A 149 -13.57 12.55 -2.90
CA ASN A 149 -14.40 12.80 -4.07
C ASN A 149 -14.68 14.29 -4.19
#